data_AF-A0A8T0V165-F1
#
_entry.id   AF-A0A8T0V165-F1
#
_cell.length_a   1.000
_cell.length_b   1.000
_cell.length_c   1.000
_cell.angle_alpha   90.00
_cell.angle_beta   90.00
_cell.angle_gamma   90.00
#
_symmetry.space_group_name_H-M   'P 1'
#
loop_
_entity.id
_entity.type
_entity.pdbx_description
1 polymer ?
#
loop_
_entity_poly.entity_id
_entity_poly.type
_entity_poly.pdbx_seq_one_letter_code
_entity_poly.pdbx_strand_id
1 'polypeptide(L)' 'MRVKMRSKHRKAVKFYSTCFGFREPYKVLIDGTFVHHLITQRLLPADEALRDLLSASRVLGS' A
#
# COMPACT_ATOMS: atom_id res chain seq x y z
N MET A 1 14.06 4.70 11.94
CA MET A 1 12.58 4.85 11.95
C MET A 1 11.84 4.14 10.81
N ARG A 2 12.44 3.92 9.61
CA ARG A 2 11.81 3.28 8.43
C ARG A 2 11.23 1.87 8.66
N VAL A 3 11.88 1.05 9.50
CA VAL A 3 11.45 -0.33 9.83
C VAL A 3 10.18 -0.36 10.69
N LYS A 4 10.03 0.57 11.64
CA LYS A 4 8.84 0.68 12.49
C LYS A 4 7.60 1.05 11.66
N MET A 5 7.73 1.94 10.68
CA MET A 5 6.64 2.33 9.79
C MET A 5 6.18 1.17 8.89
N ARG A 6 7.13 0.43 8.28
CA ARG A 6 6.83 -0.80 7.54
C ARG A 6 6.09 -1.84 8.39
N SER A 7 6.45 -1.98 9.67
CA SER A 7 5.79 -2.89 10.61
C SER A 7 4.32 -2.53 10.86
N LYS A 8 3.98 -1.23 10.92
CA LYS A 8 2.60 -0.76 11.08
C LYS A 8 1.76 -1.05 9.82
N HIS A 9 2.28 -0.78 8.63
CA HIS A 9 1.56 -1.07 7.37
C HIS A 9 1.27 -2.56 7.21
N ARG A 10 2.23 -3.43 7.55
CA ARG A 10 2.01 -4.90 7.53
C ARG A 10 0.85 -5.34 8.40
N LYS A 11 0.74 -4.81 9.61
CA LYS A 11 -0.35 -5.16 10.53
C LYS A 11 -1.71 -4.72 9.97
N ALA A 12 -1.78 -3.53 9.37
CA ALA A 12 -3.00 -3.04 8.75
C ALA A 12 -3.42 -3.92 7.56
N VAL A 13 -2.49 -4.21 6.63
CA VAL A 13 -2.78 -5.07 5.47
C VAL A 13 -3.21 -6.46 5.91
N LYS A 14 -2.52 -7.07 6.88
CA LYS A 14 -2.90 -8.39 7.42
C LYS A 14 -4.30 -8.37 8.04
N PHE A 15 -4.64 -7.34 8.80
CA PHE A 15 -5.96 -7.19 9.40
C PHE A 15 -7.06 -7.14 8.33
N TYR A 16 -6.91 -6.30 7.31
CA TYR A 16 -7.88 -6.22 6.22
C TYR A 16 -7.96 -7.50 5.37
N SER A 17 -6.83 -8.18 5.18
CA SER A 17 -6.84 -9.47 4.47
C SER A 17 -7.55 -10.56 5.27
N THR A 18 -7.22 -10.72 6.55
CA THR A 18 -7.78 -11.78 7.40
C THR A 18 -9.23 -11.52 7.79
N CYS A 19 -9.59 -10.29 8.15
CA CYS A 19 -10.91 -9.98 8.71
C CYS A 19 -11.94 -9.55 7.65
N PHE A 20 -11.50 -9.02 6.51
CA PHE A 20 -12.40 -8.46 5.48
C PHE A 20 -12.21 -9.09 4.10
N GLY A 21 -11.35 -10.10 3.98
CA GLY A 21 -11.17 -10.86 2.73
C GLY A 21 -10.49 -10.07 1.61
N PHE A 22 -9.73 -9.01 1.94
CA PHE A 22 -8.95 -8.28 0.94
C PHE A 22 -7.87 -9.20 0.36
N ARG A 23 -7.79 -9.23 -0.97
CA ARG A 23 -6.84 -10.08 -1.72
C ARG A 23 -6.19 -9.28 -2.84
N GLU A 24 -4.97 -9.66 -3.19
CA GLU A 24 -4.29 -9.15 -4.37
C GLU A 24 -4.94 -9.69 -5.66
N PRO A 25 -4.95 -8.90 -6.76
CA PRO A 25 -4.51 -7.51 -6.85
C PRO A 25 -5.50 -6.55 -6.16
N TYR A 26 -4.98 -5.64 -5.34
CA TYR A 26 -5.82 -4.67 -4.61
C TYR A 26 -6.38 -3.60 -5.56
N LYS A 27 -7.65 -3.24 -5.35
CA LYS A 27 -8.28 -2.10 -6.01
C LYS A 27 -8.10 -0.86 -5.13
N VAL A 28 -7.32 0.10 -5.59
CA VAL A 28 -7.06 1.35 -4.87
C VAL A 28 -7.88 2.46 -5.51
N LEU A 29 -8.84 3.01 -4.77
CA LEU A 29 -9.57 4.20 -5.19
C LEU A 29 -8.75 5.44 -4.85
N ILE A 30 -8.67 6.36 -5.80
CA ILE A 30 -7.87 7.59 -5.70
C ILE A 30 -8.78 8.78 -6.00
N ASP A 31 -8.64 9.85 -5.23
CA ASP A 31 -9.38 11.09 -5.42
C ASP A 31 -8.56 12.15 -6.20
N GLY A 32 -9.21 13.25 -6.55
CA GLY A 32 -8.56 14.35 -7.26
C GLY A 32 -7.42 15.00 -6.46
N THR A 33 -7.55 15.03 -5.12
CA THR A 33 -6.53 15.58 -4.22
C THR A 33 -5.23 14.80 -4.31
N PHE A 34 -5.31 13.47 -4.28
CA PHE A 34 -4.16 12.59 -4.38
C PHE A 34 -3.48 12.72 -5.75
N VAL A 35 -4.26 12.71 -6.84
CA VAL A 35 -3.71 12.88 -8.20
C VAL A 35 -3.01 14.24 -8.33
N HIS A 36 -3.66 15.31 -7.87
CA HIS A 36 -3.07 16.65 -7.89
C HIS A 36 -1.74 16.70 -7.12
N HIS A 37 -1.68 16.09 -5.94
CA HIS A 37 -0.46 16.03 -5.15
C HIS A 37 0.67 15.30 -5.90
N LEU A 38 0.38 14.16 -6.53
CA LEU A 38 1.38 13.41 -7.29
C LEU A 38 1.95 14.21 -8.46
N ILE A 39 1.11 14.97 -9.17
CA ILE A 39 1.54 15.79 -10.30
C ILE A 39 2.39 16.97 -9.81
N THR A 40 1.89 17.74 -8.86
CA THR A 40 2.56 18.96 -8.36
C THR A 40 3.91 18.64 -7.73
N GLN A 41 4.04 17.47 -7.09
CA GLN A 41 5.29 17.02 -6.47
C GLN A 41 6.17 16.14 -7.38
N ARG A 42 5.78 15.90 -8.64
CA ARG A 42 6.50 15.04 -9.60
C ARG A 42 6.78 13.64 -9.06
N LEU A 43 5.78 13.03 -8.42
CA LEU A 43 5.85 11.70 -7.79
C LEU A 43 5.28 10.57 -8.67
N LEU A 44 4.98 10.86 -9.94
CA LEU A 44 4.52 9.86 -10.90
C LEU A 44 5.71 9.13 -11.55
N PRO A 45 5.60 7.81 -11.83
CA PRO A 45 4.45 6.94 -11.55
C PRO A 45 4.39 6.46 -10.10
N ALA A 46 3.17 6.33 -9.54
CA ALA A 46 2.96 5.95 -8.13
C ALA A 46 2.71 4.44 -7.91
N ASP A 47 2.60 3.66 -8.99
CA ASP A 47 2.24 2.25 -8.97
C ASP A 47 3.20 1.39 -8.13
N GLU A 48 4.50 1.64 -8.25
CA GLU A 48 5.51 0.91 -7.49
C GLU A 48 5.45 1.25 -6.00
N ALA A 49 5.27 2.52 -5.66
CA ALA A 49 5.12 2.95 -4.27
C ALA A 49 3.86 2.38 -3.61
N LEU A 50 2.73 2.35 -4.33
CA LEU A 50 1.49 1.71 -3.87
C LEU A 50 1.66 0.20 -3.71
N ARG A 51 2.34 -0.44 -4.68
CA ARG A 51 2.67 -1.86 -4.60
C ARG A 51 3.52 -2.13 -3.36
N ASP A 52 4.61 -1.41 -3.14
CA ASP A 52 5.49 -1.60 -1.98
C ASP A 52 4.78 -1.36 -0.65
N LEU A 53 3.88 -0.38 -0.61
CA LEU A 53 3.07 -0.08 0.57
C LEU A 53 2.14 -1.25 0.94
N LEU A 54 1.48 -1.84 -0.06
CA LEU A 54 0.49 -2.90 0.11
C LEU A 54 1.10 -4.31 0.17
N SER A 55 2.24 -4.53 -0.52
CA SER A 55 2.99 -5.79 -0.59
C SER A 55 3.75 -6.12 0.70
N ALA A 56 3.65 -5.26 1.71
CA ALA A 56 4.35 -5.43 2.96
C ALA A 56 4.02 -6.79 3.64
N SER A 57 2.90 -7.42 3.28
CA SER A 57 2.47 -8.75 3.79
C SER A 57 3.07 -9.96 3.06
N ARG A 58 4.12 -9.82 2.25
CA ARG A 58 4.86 -11.01 1.78
C ARG A 58 5.63 -11.66 2.93
N VAL A 59 4.94 -12.55 3.64
CA VAL A 59 5.60 -13.67 4.31
C VAL A 59 6.06 -14.59 3.19
N LEU A 60 7.37 -14.63 2.93
CA LEU A 60 8.00 -15.76 2.24
C LEU A 60 7.63 -17.01 3.03
N GLY A 61 6.80 -17.88 2.46
CA GLY A 61 6.39 -19.12 3.11
C GLY A 61 5.17 -19.79 2.47
N SER A 62 5.36 -20.40 1.30
CA SER A 62 5.15 -21.83 1.04
C SER A 62 5.58 -22.14 -0.40
#